data_AF-A0A7X7J090-F1
#
_entry.id   AF-A0A7X7J090-F1
#
_cell.length_a   1.000
_cell.length_b   1.000
_cell.length_c   1.000
_cell.angle_alpha   90.00
_cell.angle_beta   90.00
_cell.angle_gamma   90.00
#
_symmetry.space_group_name_H-M   'P 1'
#
loop_
_entity.id
_entity.type
_entity.pdbx_description
1 polymer ?
#
loop_
_entity_poly.entity_id
_entity_poly.type
_entity_poly.pdbx_seq_one_letter_code
_entity_poly.pdbx_strand_id
1 'polypeptide(L)'
;AGSIAIHVLSRRFVERLTADEAHFGLPWHRAEKKVPYVDETGRRIEPEKPNAIKLESFIFDAIPLAKSPLILQTVREEEFSPVKNATGVDSAETSRRDMNRRAARWLEAAGYAVPKRGGEPDGLFEIGPVLALDADHLREQLATPPTITPGGAHYWE
;
A
#
# COMPACT_ATOMS: atom_id res chain seq x y z
N ALA A 1 10.74 5.24 12.78
CA ALA A 1 9.58 5.39 11.88
C ALA A 1 9.57 4.21 10.90
N GLY A 2 8.43 3.54 10.69
CA GLY A 2 8.31 2.48 9.69
C GLY A 2 7.91 3.06 8.33
N SER A 3 8.67 2.78 7.27
CA SER A 3 8.34 3.25 5.93
C SER A 3 7.19 2.44 5.33
N ILE A 4 6.16 3.14 4.83
CA ILE A 4 5.04 2.55 4.07
C ILE A 4 5.18 2.72 2.55
N ALA A 5 6.37 3.14 2.09
CA ALA A 5 6.70 3.35 0.67
C ALA A 5 5.84 4.41 -0.06
N ILE A 6 5.30 5.39 0.68
CA ILE A 6 4.69 6.60 0.12
C ILE A 6 5.67 7.76 0.30
N HIS A 7 6.12 8.34 -0.81
CA HIS A 7 7.12 9.41 -0.82
C HIS A 7 6.65 10.57 -1.71
N VAL A 8 6.84 11.80 -1.24
CA VAL A 8 6.70 13.02 -2.05
C VAL A 8 8.10 13.56 -2.35
N LEU A 9 8.44 13.65 -3.63
CA LEU A 9 9.77 14.04 -4.09
C LEU A 9 9.69 15.30 -4.93
N SER A 10 10.57 16.26 -4.67
CA SER A 10 10.69 17.43 -5.55
C SER A 10 11.27 17.01 -6.91
N ARG A 11 10.69 17.49 -8.01
CA ARG A 11 11.19 17.19 -9.35
C ARG A 11 12.67 17.56 -9.54
N ARG A 12 13.08 18.74 -9.07
CA ARG A 12 14.50 19.18 -9.11
C ARG A 12 15.45 18.26 -8.33
N PHE A 13 14.96 17.60 -7.28
CA PHE A 13 15.76 16.61 -6.56
C PHE A 13 15.99 15.36 -7.41
N VAL A 14 14.93 14.85 -8.06
CA VAL A 14 15.01 13.71 -8.97
C VAL A 14 15.93 14.03 -10.15
N GLU A 15 15.72 15.17 -10.82
CA GLU A 15 16.56 15.64 -11.95
C GLU A 15 18.05 15.65 -11.57
N ARG A 16 18.40 16.12 -10.36
CA ARG A 16 19.79 16.12 -9.88
C ARG A 16 20.31 14.71 -9.59
N LEU A 17 19.49 13.86 -8.99
CA LEU A 17 19.86 12.49 -8.63
C LEU A 17 20.11 11.62 -9.87
N THR A 18 19.47 11.95 -10.98
CA THR A 18 19.55 11.22 -12.26
C THR A 18 20.28 12.00 -13.35
N ALA A 19 21.01 13.07 -13.01
CA ALA A 19 21.64 13.94 -14.00
C ALA A 19 22.82 13.28 -14.73
N ASP A 20 23.47 12.30 -14.09
CA ASP A 20 24.57 11.54 -14.67
C ASP A 20 24.03 10.22 -15.24
N GLU A 21 23.96 10.11 -16.57
CA GLU A 21 23.51 8.90 -17.26
C GLU A 21 24.49 7.73 -17.08
N ALA A 22 25.77 8.00 -16.81
CA ALA A 22 26.78 6.98 -16.56
C ALA A 22 26.82 6.53 -15.10
N HIS A 23 26.26 7.31 -14.17
CA HIS A 23 26.24 7.01 -12.75
C HIS A 23 24.86 7.22 -12.13
N PHE A 24 24.14 6.11 -11.91
CA PHE A 24 22.94 6.15 -11.11
C PHE A 24 23.30 6.49 -9.66
N GLY A 25 22.85 7.66 -9.17
CA GLY A 25 23.31 8.24 -7.91
C GLY A 25 22.88 7.52 -6.63
N LEU A 26 22.29 6.31 -6.73
CA LEU A 26 21.94 5.46 -5.59
C LEU A 26 22.83 4.22 -5.54
N PRO A 27 23.19 3.75 -4.33
CA PRO A 27 24.04 2.58 -4.18
C PRO A 27 23.35 1.31 -4.68
N TRP A 28 24.16 0.36 -5.16
CA TRP A 28 23.72 -0.99 -5.46
C TRP A 28 23.75 -1.86 -4.21
N HIS A 29 22.64 -2.53 -3.95
CA HIS A 29 22.49 -3.58 -2.94
C HIS A 29 22.57 -4.94 -3.61
N ARG A 30 23.33 -5.85 -3.00
CA ARG A 30 23.55 -7.22 -3.47
C ARG A 30 22.54 -8.16 -2.82
N ALA A 31 21.81 -8.92 -3.62
CA ALA A 31 20.98 -10.03 -3.17
C ALA A 31 21.38 -11.34 -3.88
N GLU A 32 21.78 -12.35 -3.12
CA GLU A 32 22.04 -13.69 -3.67
C GLU A 32 20.72 -14.39 -3.97
N LYS A 33 20.56 -14.89 -5.20
CA LYS A 33 19.33 -15.51 -5.67
C LYS A 33 19.61 -16.86 -6.34
N LYS A 34 18.63 -17.75 -6.21
CA LYS A 34 18.49 -18.97 -7.03
C LYS A 34 17.72 -18.57 -8.28
N VAL A 35 18.43 -18.43 -9.39
CA VAL A 35 17.85 -17.99 -10.67
C VAL A 35 17.89 -19.17 -11.65
N PRO A 36 16.72 -19.65 -12.12
CA PRO A 36 16.67 -20.68 -13.14
C PRO A 36 17.44 -20.25 -14.38
N TYR A 37 18.22 -21.16 -14.95
CA TYR A 37 19.04 -20.88 -16.14
C TYR A 37 18.98 -22.04 -17.13
N VAL A 38 19.48 -21.81 -18.34
CA VAL A 38 19.60 -22.84 -19.38
C VAL A 38 21.07 -23.22 -19.50
N ASP A 39 21.37 -24.51 -19.45
CA ASP A 39 22.72 -25.03 -19.61
C ASP A 39 23.15 -25.10 -21.08
N GLU A 40 24.40 -25.50 -21.32
CA GLU A 40 24.99 -25.63 -22.66
C GLU A 40 24.25 -26.63 -23.57
N THR A 41 23.48 -27.55 -22.98
CA THR A 41 22.68 -28.56 -23.71
C THR A 41 21.28 -28.06 -24.04
N GLY A 42 20.94 -26.83 -23.67
CA GLY A 42 19.62 -26.25 -23.86
C GLY A 42 18.59 -26.69 -22.81
N ARG A 43 19.01 -27.31 -21.69
CA ARG A 43 18.10 -27.77 -20.63
C ARG A 43 17.93 -26.71 -19.56
N ARG A 44 16.69 -26.51 -19.09
CA ARG A 44 16.38 -25.65 -17.95
C ARG A 44 16.80 -26.32 -16.64
N ILE A 45 17.57 -25.59 -15.83
CA ILE A 45 18.06 -26.02 -14.53
C ILE A 45 17.48 -25.13 -13.43
N GLU A 46 16.97 -25.78 -12.37
CA GLU A 46 16.55 -25.15 -11.13
C GLU A 46 17.67 -25.32 -10.09
N PRO A 47 18.41 -24.27 -9.72
CA PRO A 47 19.64 -24.40 -8.94
C PRO A 47 19.35 -24.66 -7.45
N GLU A 48 20.10 -25.59 -6.84
CA GLU A 48 19.97 -25.91 -5.41
C GLU A 48 20.58 -24.84 -4.49
N LYS A 49 21.60 -24.12 -4.97
CA LYS A 49 22.31 -23.04 -4.26
C LYS A 49 22.20 -21.73 -5.05
N PRO A 50 22.34 -20.55 -4.40
CA PRO A 50 22.38 -19.29 -5.11
C PRO A 50 23.46 -19.30 -6.19
N ASN A 51 23.09 -18.91 -7.40
CA ASN A 51 23.93 -18.93 -8.60
C ASN A 51 24.01 -17.56 -9.28
N ALA A 52 23.27 -16.57 -8.78
CA ALA A 52 23.24 -15.23 -9.33
C ALA A 52 23.23 -14.17 -8.23
N ILE A 53 23.78 -12.99 -8.58
CA ILE A 53 23.64 -11.77 -7.81
C ILE A 53 22.59 -10.89 -8.50
N LYS A 54 21.52 -10.56 -7.78
CA LYS A 54 20.60 -9.50 -8.16
C LYS A 54 21.08 -8.20 -7.54
N LEU A 55 21.30 -7.19 -8.37
CA LEU A 55 21.58 -5.83 -7.92
C LEU A 55 20.27 -5.05 -7.86
N GLU A 56 20.00 -4.42 -6.72
CA GLU A 56 18.81 -3.59 -6.48
C GLU A 56 19.25 -2.25 -5.90
N SER A 57 18.58 -1.16 -6.27
CA SER A 57 18.73 0.14 -5.62
C SER A 57 17.47 0.44 -4.82
N PHE A 58 17.59 1.04 -3.64
CA PHE A 58 16.43 1.36 -2.81
C PHE A 58 16.11 2.85 -2.83
N ILE A 59 14.83 3.17 -3.05
CA ILE A 59 14.37 4.56 -3.12
C ILE A 59 14.66 5.36 -1.84
N PHE A 60 14.69 4.70 -0.68
CA PHE A 60 14.97 5.33 0.60
C PHE A 60 16.45 5.68 0.80
N ASP A 61 17.37 5.14 0.00
CA ASP A 61 18.76 5.61 -0.02
C ASP A 61 18.87 7.06 -0.55
N ALA A 62 17.82 7.56 -1.22
CA ALA A 62 17.74 8.95 -1.65
C ALA A 62 17.48 9.92 -0.49
N ILE A 63 16.91 9.47 0.64
CA ILE A 63 16.54 10.33 1.78
C ILE A 63 17.73 11.15 2.30
N PRO A 64 18.91 10.57 2.61
CA PRO A 64 20.07 11.35 3.06
C PRO A 64 20.63 12.31 1.99
N LEU A 65 20.28 12.14 0.71
CA LEU A 65 20.70 13.02 -0.38
C LEU A 65 19.79 14.24 -0.55
N ALA A 66 18.64 14.26 0.13
CA ALA A 66 17.72 15.39 0.13
C ALA A 66 18.25 16.52 1.03
N LYS A 67 18.15 17.77 0.56
CA LYS A 67 18.56 18.96 1.34
C LYS A 67 17.73 19.14 2.61
N SER A 68 16.44 18.79 2.55
CA SER A 68 15.47 18.99 3.62
C SER A 68 14.49 17.81 3.66
N PRO A 69 14.90 16.65 4.21
CA PRO A 69 14.01 15.52 4.36
C PRO A 69 12.95 15.81 5.43
N LEU A 70 11.70 15.44 5.16
CA LEU A 70 10.58 15.54 6.10
C LEU A 70 10.00 14.14 6.30
N ILE A 71 9.59 13.85 7.53
CA ILE A 71 8.89 12.62 7.88
C ILE A 71 7.48 13.00 8.31
N LEU A 72 6.48 12.48 7.60
CA LEU A 72 5.08 12.58 7.96
C LEU A 72 4.62 11.24 8.50
N GLN A 73 4.09 11.24 9.73
CA GLN A 73 3.49 10.06 10.32
C GLN A 73 2.02 9.95 9.87
N THR A 74 1.59 8.72 9.64
CA THR A 74 0.25 8.38 9.15
C THR A 74 -0.45 7.44 10.14
N VAL A 75 -1.76 7.29 9.96
CA VAL A 75 -2.58 6.34 10.74
C VAL A 75 -2.70 5.04 9.96
N ARG A 76 -2.24 3.92 10.52
CA ARG A 76 -2.13 2.65 9.79
C ARG A 76 -3.49 2.18 9.27
N GLU A 77 -4.50 2.19 10.12
CA GLU A 77 -5.84 1.72 9.79
C GLU A 77 -6.53 2.57 8.69
N GLU A 78 -6.04 3.79 8.46
CA GLU A 78 -6.54 4.72 7.45
C GLU A 78 -5.75 4.61 6.14
N GLU A 79 -4.43 4.43 6.22
CA GLU A 79 -3.54 4.65 5.08
C GLU A 79 -2.69 3.44 4.67
N PHE A 80 -2.71 2.33 5.44
CA PHE A 80 -1.79 1.22 5.18
C PHE A 80 -2.33 -0.17 5.54
N SER A 81 -2.69 -0.94 4.51
CA SER A 81 -2.92 -2.40 4.60
C SER A 81 -2.35 -3.11 3.36
N PRO A 82 -1.06 -3.52 3.40
CA PRO A 82 -0.36 -4.03 2.23
C PRO A 82 -0.74 -5.48 1.89
N VAL A 83 -0.53 -5.87 0.63
CA VAL A 83 -0.65 -7.25 0.15
C VAL A 83 0.73 -7.74 -0.28
N LYS A 84 1.31 -8.64 0.51
CA LYS A 84 2.64 -9.23 0.33
C LYS A 84 2.61 -10.75 0.30
N ASN A 85 1.65 -11.35 1.00
CA ASN A 85 1.52 -12.79 1.16
C ASN A 85 0.23 -13.30 0.51
N ALA A 86 0.23 -14.58 0.12
CA ALA A 86 -0.95 -15.22 -0.48
C ALA A 86 -2.12 -15.30 0.52
N THR A 87 -1.84 -15.58 1.79
CA THR A 87 -2.82 -15.71 2.87
C THR A 87 -2.25 -15.17 4.19
N GLY A 88 -3.10 -14.96 5.19
CA GLY A 88 -2.68 -14.50 6.52
C GLY A 88 -2.31 -13.02 6.58
N VAL A 89 -1.32 -12.67 7.40
CA VAL A 89 -0.87 -11.28 7.59
C VAL A 89 -0.42 -10.66 6.27
N ASP A 90 -0.75 -9.40 6.04
CA ASP A 90 -0.42 -8.65 4.81
C ASP A 90 -0.86 -9.43 3.55
N SER A 91 -2.10 -9.89 3.50
CA SER A 91 -2.71 -10.59 2.36
C SER A 91 -3.94 -9.86 1.84
N ALA A 92 -4.50 -10.36 0.72
CA ALA A 92 -5.72 -9.80 0.15
C ALA A 92 -6.91 -9.90 1.12
N GLU A 93 -6.93 -10.91 1.98
CA GLU A 93 -7.95 -11.08 3.02
C GLU A 93 -7.87 -9.97 4.07
N THR A 94 -6.68 -9.72 4.61
CA THR A 94 -6.49 -8.66 5.61
C THR A 94 -6.74 -7.28 5.03
N SER A 95 -6.33 -7.04 3.78
CA SER A 95 -6.56 -5.77 3.08
C SER A 95 -8.05 -5.48 2.90
N ARG A 96 -8.84 -6.45 2.41
CA ARG A 96 -10.31 -6.29 2.30
C ARG A 96 -10.98 -6.03 3.64
N ARG A 97 -10.61 -6.77 4.67
CA ARG A 97 -11.13 -6.56 6.03
C ARG A 97 -10.82 -5.15 6.54
N ASP A 98 -9.58 -4.68 6.35
CA ASP A 98 -9.16 -3.37 6.84
C ASP A 98 -9.84 -2.24 6.06
N MET A 99 -10.04 -2.38 4.74
CA MET A 99 -10.84 -1.45 3.94
C MET A 99 -12.30 -1.40 4.39
N ASN A 100 -12.92 -2.56 4.66
CA ASN A 100 -14.29 -2.63 5.19
C ASN A 100 -14.41 -1.90 6.54
N ARG A 101 -13.45 -2.12 7.44
CA ARG A 101 -13.37 -1.41 8.74
C ARG A 101 -13.18 0.08 8.55
N ARG A 102 -12.38 0.50 7.56
CA ARG A 102 -12.16 1.92 7.23
C ARG A 102 -13.46 2.57 6.75
N ALA A 103 -14.16 1.96 5.82
CA ALA A 103 -15.45 2.46 5.33
C ALA A 103 -16.49 2.53 6.47
N ALA A 104 -16.55 1.51 7.33
CA ALA A 104 -17.39 1.54 8.52
C ALA A 104 -17.06 2.74 9.44
N ARG A 105 -15.77 3.00 9.73
CA ARG A 105 -15.38 4.16 10.55
C ARG A 105 -15.77 5.48 9.90
N TRP A 106 -15.66 5.60 8.58
CA TRP A 106 -16.08 6.79 7.86
C TRP A 106 -17.59 7.03 7.97
N LEU A 107 -18.40 5.98 7.80
CA LEU A 107 -19.85 6.08 7.99
C LEU A 107 -20.21 6.51 9.42
N GLU A 108 -19.55 5.92 10.42
CA GLU A 108 -19.76 6.30 11.83
C GLU A 108 -19.36 7.76 12.10
N ALA A 109 -18.22 8.21 11.58
CA ALA A 109 -17.75 9.58 11.69
C ALA A 109 -18.65 10.59 10.94
N ALA A 110 -19.29 10.15 9.86
CA ALA A 110 -20.30 10.92 9.14
C ALA A 110 -21.68 10.94 9.86
N GLY A 111 -21.83 10.20 10.96
CA GLY A 111 -23.04 10.20 11.80
C GLY A 111 -24.02 9.07 11.50
N TYR A 112 -23.65 8.08 10.69
CA TYR A 112 -24.50 6.93 10.38
C TYR A 112 -24.15 5.73 11.25
N ALA A 113 -25.17 5.07 11.80
CA ALA A 113 -24.99 3.89 12.61
C ALA A 113 -24.58 2.68 11.74
N VAL A 114 -23.41 2.10 12.02
CA VAL A 114 -22.96 0.86 11.39
C VAL A 114 -23.27 -0.33 12.31
N PRO A 115 -23.99 -1.36 11.83
CA PRO A 115 -24.25 -2.55 12.63
C PRO A 115 -22.94 -3.28 12.92
N LYS A 116 -22.82 -3.83 14.14
CA LYS A 116 -21.62 -4.54 14.60
C LYS A 116 -21.96 -5.90 15.16
N ARG A 117 -21.09 -6.88 14.93
CA ARG A 117 -21.17 -8.24 15.47
C ARG A 117 -19.80 -8.65 16.00
N GLY A 118 -19.71 -8.92 17.31
CA GLY A 118 -18.44 -9.27 17.95
C GLY A 118 -17.38 -8.16 17.89
N GLY A 119 -17.79 -6.89 17.81
CA GLY A 119 -16.88 -5.74 17.69
C GLY A 119 -16.47 -5.39 16.26
N GLU A 120 -16.86 -6.19 15.27
CA GLU A 120 -16.58 -5.97 13.85
C GLU A 120 -17.81 -5.42 13.09
N PRO A 121 -17.62 -4.70 11.99
CA PRO A 121 -18.73 -4.33 11.10
C PRO A 121 -19.51 -5.57 10.64
N ASP A 122 -20.82 -5.57 10.87
CA ASP A 122 -21.74 -6.63 10.47
C ASP A 122 -22.28 -6.36 9.08
N GLY A 123 -21.43 -6.51 8.08
CA GLY A 123 -21.72 -6.23 6.68
C GLY A 123 -20.47 -5.89 5.88
N LEU A 124 -20.65 -5.68 4.58
CA LEU A 124 -19.64 -5.16 3.68
C LEU A 124 -20.00 -3.70 3.35
N PHE A 125 -19.02 -2.83 3.48
CA PHE A 125 -19.12 -1.39 3.29
C PHE A 125 -17.99 -0.97 2.37
N GLU A 126 -18.34 -0.37 1.24
CA GLU A 126 -17.37 0.16 0.30
C GLU A 126 -17.83 1.54 -0.17
N ILE A 127 -16.91 2.50 -0.12
CA ILE A 127 -17.13 3.88 -0.50
C ILE A 127 -16.20 4.16 -1.67
N GLY A 128 -16.79 4.50 -2.81
CA GLY A 128 -16.07 4.81 -4.02
C GLY A 128 -15.17 6.03 -3.82
N PRO A 129 -13.94 6.02 -4.35
CA PRO A 129 -13.02 7.15 -4.24
C PRO A 129 -13.49 8.41 -5.00
N VAL A 130 -14.48 8.26 -5.89
CA VAL A 130 -15.14 9.37 -6.57
C VAL A 130 -16.15 10.06 -5.65
N LEU A 131 -16.85 9.29 -4.81
CA LEU A 131 -17.81 9.81 -3.86
C LEU A 131 -17.13 10.64 -2.78
N ALA A 132 -16.14 10.06 -2.10
CA ALA A 132 -15.51 10.70 -0.95
C ALA A 132 -14.00 10.39 -0.85
N LEU A 133 -13.24 11.37 -0.35
CA LEU A 133 -11.79 11.27 -0.15
C LEU A 133 -11.43 10.97 1.31
N ASP A 134 -12.30 11.36 2.23
CA ASP A 134 -12.21 11.14 3.67
C ASP A 134 -13.62 11.12 4.29
N ALA A 135 -13.68 10.90 5.61
CA ALA A 135 -14.95 10.85 6.36
C ALA A 135 -15.69 12.20 6.39
N ASP A 136 -14.96 13.32 6.34
CA ASP A 136 -15.56 14.66 6.35
C ASP A 136 -16.23 14.94 5.02
N HIS A 137 -15.55 14.64 3.91
CA HIS A 137 -16.11 14.74 2.57
C HIS A 137 -17.30 13.79 2.39
N LEU A 138 -17.24 12.56 2.93
CA LEU A 138 -18.37 11.63 2.89
C LEU A 138 -19.65 12.21 3.54
N ARG A 139 -19.49 12.87 4.68
CA ARG A 139 -20.59 13.52 5.40
C ARG A 139 -21.22 14.65 4.60
N GLU A 140 -20.43 15.39 3.82
CA GLU A 140 -20.92 16.44 2.93
C GLU A 140 -21.72 15.86 1.76
N GLN A 141 -21.28 14.71 1.23
CA GLN A 141 -21.88 14.09 0.05
C GLN A 141 -23.15 13.30 0.36
N LEU A 142 -23.21 12.61 1.50
CA LEU A 142 -24.37 11.82 1.92
C LEU A 142 -25.42 12.68 2.68
N ALA A 143 -26.04 13.65 2.00
CA ALA A 143 -27.06 14.49 2.62
C ALA A 143 -28.28 13.72 3.17
N THR A 144 -28.57 12.54 2.62
CA THR A 144 -29.62 11.64 3.11
C THR A 144 -28.99 10.41 3.77
N PRO A 145 -29.46 9.98 4.96
CA PRO A 145 -28.95 8.77 5.61
C PRO A 145 -29.07 7.54 4.69
N PRO A 146 -27.99 6.77 4.49
CA PRO A 146 -28.07 5.57 3.69
C PRO A 146 -28.81 4.46 4.46
N THR A 147 -29.52 3.61 3.73
CA THR A 147 -30.13 2.40 4.29
C THR A 147 -29.04 1.35 4.52
N ILE A 148 -28.74 1.06 5.79
CA ILE A 148 -27.77 0.03 6.18
C ILE A 148 -28.51 -1.15 6.83
N THR A 149 -28.26 -2.35 6.32
CA THR A 149 -28.82 -3.60 6.83
C THR A 149 -27.72 -4.51 7.40
N PRO A 150 -27.92 -5.13 8.58
CA PRO A 150 -26.98 -6.10 9.14
C PRO A 150 -26.72 -7.28 8.20
N GLY A 151 -25.45 -7.64 8.01
CA GLY A 151 -25.00 -8.69 7.10
C GLY A 151 -25.12 -8.35 5.62
N GLY A 152 -25.60 -7.15 5.27
CA GLY A 152 -25.75 -6.70 3.89
C GLY A 152 -24.42 -6.27 3.25
N ALA A 153 -24.41 -6.18 1.93
CA ALA A 153 -23.35 -5.53 1.17
C ALA A 153 -23.85 -4.16 0.70
N HIS A 154 -23.08 -3.12 1.02
CA HIS A 154 -23.43 -1.72 0.83
C HIS A 154 -22.32 -1.02 0.07
N TYR A 155 -22.69 -0.40 -1.03
CA TYR A 155 -21.77 0.28 -1.93
C TYR A 155 -22.32 1.64 -2.31
N TRP A 156 -21.46 2.66 -2.26
CA TRP A 156 -21.79 4.03 -2.64
C TRP A 156 -20.70 4.57 -3.57
N GLU A 157 -21.08 5.08 -4.75
CA GLU A 157 -20.21 5.69 -5.78
C GLU A 157 -20.59 7.14 -6.08
#